data_AF-A0A923Z6Y6-F1
#
_entry.id   AF-A0A923Z6Y6-F1
#
_cell.length_a   1.000
_cell.length_b   1.000
_cell.length_c   1.000
_cell.angle_alpha   90.00
_cell.angle_beta   90.00
_cell.angle_gamma   90.00
#
_symmetry.space_group_name_H-M   'P 1'
#
loop_
_entity.id
_entity.type
_entity.pdbx_description
1 polymer ?
#
loop_
_entity_poly.entity_id
_entity_poly.type
_entity_poly.pdbx_seq_one_letter_code
_entity_poly.pdbx_strand_id
1 'polypeptide(L)'
;MSKTFFTLPLSAKAALYVLAVSGGCAFAGSAMAQSMEYQRGYDAGYRDGAQAQAQADSNGRGYDSAGRIEIEQAIYGTRDRSCDATQAVQAAIGRRAQVTLIADNRLCGDPAENQVKRLSIRYHCSNEASQRVRAMEEETVSLSCR
;
A
#
# COMPACT_ATOMS: atom_id res chain seq x y z
N MET A 1 -4.76 -58.74 -35.78
CA MET A 1 -3.97 -59.01 -37.00
C MET A 1 -4.88 -58.90 -38.20
N SER A 2 -4.45 -58.13 -39.21
CA SER A 2 -4.82 -58.18 -40.65
C SER A 2 -6.30 -58.12 -41.05
N LYS A 3 -6.73 -57.00 -41.64
CA LYS A 3 -6.67 -56.67 -43.09
C LYS A 3 -7.88 -57.23 -43.87
N THR A 4 -8.91 -56.40 -44.13
CA THR A 4 -9.22 -55.68 -45.40
C THR A 4 -9.89 -56.53 -46.49
N PHE A 5 -10.52 -55.82 -47.43
CA PHE A 5 -11.22 -56.25 -48.67
C PHE A 5 -12.75 -56.43 -48.43
N PHE A 6 -13.68 -55.91 -49.23
CA PHE A 6 -13.65 -55.38 -50.60
C PHE A 6 -15.02 -54.72 -50.92
N THR A 7 -15.01 -53.65 -51.73
CA THR A 7 -15.92 -53.40 -52.87
C THR A 7 -17.40 -52.96 -52.70
N LEU A 8 -17.67 -51.81 -53.33
CA LEU A 8 -18.95 -51.17 -53.72
C LEU A 8 -19.71 -52.04 -54.76
N PRO A 9 -21.06 -51.94 -54.91
CA PRO A 9 -21.61 -50.89 -55.80
C PRO A 9 -22.99 -50.30 -55.45
N LEU A 10 -23.10 -49.03 -55.82
CA LEU A 10 -24.24 -48.29 -56.39
C LEU A 10 -25.70 -48.58 -55.96
N SER A 11 -26.31 -47.46 -55.55
CA SER A 11 -27.56 -46.91 -56.10
C SER A 11 -28.90 -47.42 -55.56
N ALA A 12 -29.49 -46.63 -54.66
CA ALA A 12 -30.92 -46.33 -54.72
C ALA A 12 -31.15 -44.88 -54.29
N LYS A 13 -31.60 -44.06 -55.24
CA LYS A 13 -32.04 -42.68 -55.06
C LYS A 13 -33.34 -42.66 -54.25
N ALA A 14 -33.39 -41.88 -53.17
CA ALA A 14 -34.61 -41.26 -52.65
C ALA A 14 -34.16 -40.13 -51.69
N ALA A 15 -34.24 -38.86 -52.07
CA ALA A 15 -35.46 -38.07 -52.08
C ALA A 15 -35.86 -37.65 -50.65
N LEU A 16 -35.56 -36.38 -50.31
CA LEU A 16 -36.30 -35.50 -49.38
C LEU A 16 -36.31 -35.98 -47.90
N TYR A 17 -36.36 -35.17 -46.83
CA TYR A 17 -36.61 -33.76 -46.60
C TYR A 17 -36.01 -33.42 -45.23
N VAL A 18 -35.57 -32.17 -45.04
CA VAL A 18 -35.28 -31.56 -43.74
C VAL A 18 -36.57 -31.54 -42.89
N LEU A 19 -36.43 -31.69 -41.56
CA LEU A 19 -37.28 -31.25 -40.42
C LEU A 19 -37.26 -32.34 -39.33
N ALA A 20 -37.17 -32.11 -38.02
CA ALA A 20 -37.29 -30.91 -37.22
C ALA A 20 -36.62 -31.14 -35.84
N VAL A 21 -36.22 -30.05 -35.21
CA VAL A 21 -35.81 -29.94 -33.80
C VAL A 21 -37.00 -30.22 -32.87
N SER A 22 -36.81 -31.06 -31.86
CA SER A 22 -37.48 -31.03 -30.53
C SER A 22 -36.75 -32.02 -29.62
N GLY A 23 -36.01 -31.62 -28.58
CA GLY A 23 -36.48 -31.13 -27.27
C GLY A 23 -36.50 -32.33 -26.28
N GLY A 24 -35.42 -32.60 -25.53
CA GLY A 24 -35.27 -32.24 -24.09
C GLY A 24 -36.22 -33.05 -23.18
N CYS A 25 -35.80 -33.92 -22.26
CA CYS A 25 -34.97 -33.66 -21.09
C CYS A 25 -34.19 -34.91 -20.65
N ALA A 26 -32.87 -34.78 -20.49
CA ALA A 26 -32.07 -35.67 -19.65
C ALA A 26 -32.07 -35.11 -18.22
N PHE A 27 -32.36 -35.96 -17.23
CA PHE A 27 -32.18 -35.65 -15.82
C PHE A 27 -30.68 -35.72 -15.48
N ALA A 28 -30.06 -34.63 -15.00
CA ALA A 28 -28.85 -34.68 -14.16
C ALA A 28 -28.51 -33.30 -13.55
N GLY A 29 -28.85 -33.12 -12.27
CA GLY A 29 -28.04 -32.42 -11.26
C GLY A 29 -27.60 -30.97 -11.51
N SER A 30 -28.44 -30.01 -11.16
CA SER A 30 -28.06 -28.61 -10.89
C SER A 30 -27.30 -28.45 -9.56
N ALA A 31 -26.26 -29.27 -9.32
CA ALA A 31 -25.38 -29.13 -8.16
C ALA A 31 -23.92 -28.81 -8.52
N MET A 32 -23.48 -29.11 -9.75
CA MET A 32 -22.07 -28.98 -10.16
C MET A 32 -21.76 -27.70 -10.94
N ALA A 33 -22.77 -26.96 -11.41
CA ALA A 33 -22.59 -25.68 -12.13
C ALA A 33 -22.40 -24.49 -11.17
N GLN A 34 -23.13 -24.49 -10.05
CA GLN A 34 -23.10 -23.40 -9.07
C GLN A 34 -21.73 -23.27 -8.37
N SER A 35 -20.97 -24.36 -8.23
CA SER A 35 -19.67 -24.35 -7.56
C SER A 35 -18.55 -23.73 -8.42
N MET A 36 -18.56 -23.93 -9.74
CA MET A 36 -17.53 -23.36 -10.63
C MET A 36 -17.74 -21.88 -10.89
N GLU A 37 -18.98 -21.41 -10.89
CA GLU A 37 -19.32 -19.98 -11.00
C GLU A 37 -19.04 -19.26 -9.68
N TYR A 38 -19.34 -19.89 -8.54
CA TYR A 38 -18.96 -19.37 -7.22
C TYR A 38 -17.44 -19.25 -7.06
N GLN A 39 -16.68 -20.29 -7.45
CA GLN A 39 -15.23 -20.29 -7.33
C GLN A 39 -14.55 -19.33 -8.32
N ARG A 40 -15.12 -19.13 -9.52
CA ARG A 40 -14.69 -18.08 -10.46
C ARG A 40 -14.94 -16.68 -9.94
N GLY A 41 -16.10 -16.43 -9.33
CA GLY A 41 -16.42 -15.14 -8.71
C GLY A 41 -15.50 -14.81 -7.54
N TYR A 42 -15.19 -15.81 -6.71
CA TYR A 42 -14.29 -15.64 -5.56
C TYR A 42 -12.84 -15.33 -5.97
N ASP A 43 -12.27 -16.06 -6.94
CA ASP A 43 -10.91 -15.80 -7.45
C ASP A 43 -10.80 -14.44 -8.15
N ALA A 44 -11.80 -14.08 -8.97
CA ALA A 44 -11.85 -12.77 -9.63
C ALA A 44 -11.91 -11.64 -8.59
N GLY A 45 -12.82 -11.73 -7.61
CA GLY A 45 -12.95 -10.73 -6.56
C GLY A 45 -11.70 -10.59 -5.69
N TYR A 46 -11.01 -11.70 -5.39
CA TYR A 46 -9.76 -11.66 -4.63
C TYR A 46 -8.63 -10.94 -5.41
N ARG A 47 -8.50 -11.22 -6.71
CA ARG A 47 -7.51 -10.54 -7.56
C ARG A 47 -7.84 -9.07 -7.77
N ASP A 48 -9.11 -8.75 -7.99
CA ASP A 48 -9.61 -7.37 -8.09
C ASP A 48 -9.36 -6.57 -6.81
N GLY A 49 -9.61 -7.18 -5.64
CA GLY A 49 -9.29 -6.58 -4.35
C GLY A 49 -7.78 -6.38 -4.14
N ALA A 50 -6.96 -7.39 -4.46
CA ALA A 50 -5.52 -7.32 -4.31
C ALA A 50 -4.89 -6.25 -5.23
N GLN A 51 -5.34 -6.13 -6.48
CA GLN A 51 -4.84 -5.13 -7.41
C GLN A 51 -5.34 -3.72 -7.07
N ALA A 52 -6.58 -3.57 -6.61
CA ALA A 52 -7.09 -2.29 -6.12
C ALA A 52 -6.31 -1.80 -4.89
N GLN A 53 -5.96 -2.71 -3.98
CA GLN A 53 -5.11 -2.39 -2.84
C GLN A 53 -3.69 -2.01 -3.26
N ALA A 54 -3.06 -2.79 -4.14
CA ALA A 54 -1.73 -2.48 -4.68
C ALA A 54 -1.67 -1.11 -5.40
N GLN A 55 -2.73 -0.75 -6.12
CA GLN A 55 -2.87 0.55 -6.78
C GLN A 55 -3.05 1.68 -5.75
N ALA A 56 -3.82 1.49 -4.68
CA ALA A 56 -3.98 2.46 -3.60
C ALA A 56 -2.67 2.69 -2.82
N ASP A 57 -1.93 1.61 -2.56
CA ASP A 57 -0.61 1.62 -1.91
C ASP A 57 0.46 2.36 -2.73
N SER A 58 0.37 2.30 -4.06
CA SER A 58 1.29 2.95 -4.99
C SER A 58 1.00 4.45 -5.14
N ASN A 59 -0.29 4.82 -5.23
CA ASN A 59 -0.70 6.22 -5.34
C ASN A 59 -0.54 7.00 -4.02
N GLY A 60 -0.65 6.32 -2.87
CA GLY A 60 -0.53 6.94 -1.55
C GLY A 60 0.92 7.25 -1.11
N ARG A 61 1.93 6.56 -1.67
CA ARG A 61 3.34 6.73 -1.29
C ARG A 61 4.11 7.76 -2.14
N GLY A 62 3.68 8.01 -3.38
CA GLY A 62 4.42 8.87 -4.32
C GLY A 62 4.17 10.37 -4.17
N TYR A 63 2.99 10.77 -3.66
CA TYR A 63 2.58 12.19 -3.60
C TYR A 63 2.62 12.76 -2.17
N ASP A 64 2.59 11.91 -1.14
CA ASP A 64 2.68 12.31 0.28
C ASP A 64 4.11 12.55 0.78
N SER A 65 5.10 11.89 0.17
CA SER A 65 6.49 12.03 0.57
C SER A 65 7.19 13.22 -0.07
N ALA A 66 6.61 13.86 -1.10
CA ALA A 66 7.23 15.04 -1.70
C ALA A 66 7.16 16.22 -0.72
N GLY A 67 8.29 16.52 -0.06
CA GLY A 67 8.40 17.60 0.91
C GLY A 67 8.07 17.22 2.35
N ARG A 68 7.93 15.94 2.70
CA ARG A 68 7.74 15.54 4.10
C ARG A 68 9.03 15.70 4.90
N ILE A 69 8.94 16.30 6.08
CA ILE A 69 10.04 16.33 7.05
C ILE A 69 10.12 14.99 7.76
N GLU A 70 11.29 14.36 7.72
CA GLU A 70 11.59 13.12 8.46
C GLU A 70 12.70 13.36 9.48
N ILE A 71 12.38 13.19 10.77
CA ILE A 71 13.35 13.37 11.85
C ILE A 71 14.22 12.11 11.98
N GLU A 72 15.52 12.29 11.85
CA GLU A 72 16.51 11.24 12.11
C GLU A 72 16.89 11.18 13.59
N GLN A 73 16.99 12.34 14.23
CA GLN A 73 17.39 12.46 15.62
C GLN A 73 16.99 13.82 16.18
N ALA A 74 16.37 13.84 17.36
CA ALA A 74 16.22 15.06 18.14
C ALA A 74 16.67 14.84 19.57
N ILE A 75 17.65 15.63 20.02
CA ILE A 75 18.19 15.56 21.39
C ILE A 75 17.91 16.89 22.08
N TYR A 76 17.32 16.83 23.27
CA TYR A 76 17.06 17.98 24.12
C TYR A 76 17.85 17.87 25.42
N GLY A 77 18.58 18.92 25.79
CA GLY A 77 19.31 18.96 27.06
C GLY A 77 20.64 19.68 26.99
N THR A 78 21.55 19.30 27.87
CA THR A 78 22.95 19.77 27.94
C THR A 78 23.89 18.67 27.45
N ARG A 79 25.21 18.87 27.60
CA ARG A 79 26.23 17.89 27.18
C ARG A 79 26.15 16.59 28.00
N ASP A 80 25.90 16.70 29.30
CA ASP A 80 25.98 15.59 30.24
C ASP A 80 24.60 15.04 30.63
N ARG A 81 23.52 15.82 30.38
CA ARG A 81 22.15 15.45 30.72
C ARG A 81 21.22 15.79 29.57
N SER A 82 20.68 14.76 28.89
CA SER A 82 19.81 14.93 27.74
C SER A 82 18.76 13.82 27.63
N CYS A 83 17.68 14.10 26.91
CA CYS A 83 16.66 13.13 26.53
C CYS A 83 16.49 13.07 25.01
N ASP A 84 16.06 11.91 24.53
CA ASP A 84 15.67 11.69 23.15
C ASP A 84 14.26 12.26 22.94
N ALA A 85 14.17 13.30 22.12
CA ALA A 85 12.93 13.97 21.74
C ALA A 85 12.45 13.56 20.34
N THR A 86 13.07 12.58 19.70
CA THR A 86 12.84 12.22 18.28
C THR A 86 11.38 11.91 18.02
N GLN A 87 10.78 11.07 18.86
CA GLN A 87 9.37 10.68 18.72
C GLN A 87 8.42 11.86 18.95
N ALA A 88 8.69 12.69 19.95
CA ALA A 88 7.85 13.84 20.25
C ALA A 88 7.90 14.90 19.15
N VAL A 89 9.10 15.19 18.62
CA VAL A 89 9.28 16.13 17.50
C VAL A 89 8.63 15.58 16.23
N GLN A 90 8.82 14.29 15.91
CA GLN A 90 8.19 13.64 14.77
C GLN A 90 6.65 13.69 14.87
N ALA A 91 6.09 13.46 16.07
CA ALA A 91 4.66 13.54 16.31
C ALA A 91 4.12 14.98 16.15
N ALA A 92 4.86 15.98 16.62
CA ALA A 92 4.49 17.39 16.47
C ALA A 92 4.47 17.84 15.00
N ILE A 93 5.40 17.34 14.19
CA ILE A 93 5.46 17.59 12.74
C ILE A 93 4.29 16.95 12.01
N GLY A 94 4.05 15.65 12.26
CA GLY A 94 3.05 14.88 11.51
C GLY A 94 3.47 14.69 10.05
N ARG A 95 2.61 15.04 9.09
CA ARG A 95 2.88 14.93 7.64
C ARG A 95 3.13 16.29 6.97
N ARG A 96 3.57 17.29 7.75
CA ARG A 96 3.76 18.66 7.25
C ARG A 96 5.13 18.84 6.61
N ALA A 97 5.18 19.68 5.58
CA ALA A 97 6.42 20.11 4.93
C ALA A 97 7.10 21.30 5.64
N GLN A 98 6.35 22.01 6.49
CA GLN A 98 6.86 23.10 7.30
C GLN A 98 6.21 23.06 8.68
N VAL A 99 7.01 23.28 9.71
CA VAL A 99 6.52 23.41 11.08
C VAL A 99 7.37 24.39 11.86
N THR A 100 6.75 24.97 12.88
CA THR A 100 7.42 25.76 13.90
C THR A 100 7.08 25.16 15.26
N LEU A 101 8.09 24.94 16.10
CA LEU A 101 7.94 24.36 17.44
C LEU A 101 8.85 25.07 18.42
N ILE A 102 8.49 25.03 19.70
CA ILE A 102 9.26 25.64 20.78
C ILE A 102 10.15 24.55 21.39
N ALA A 103 11.40 24.91 21.70
CA ALA A 103 12.35 24.02 22.36
C ALA A 103 12.13 24.00 23.88
N ASP A 104 11.09 23.31 24.33
CA ASP A 104 10.67 23.31 25.74
C ASP A 104 10.58 21.90 26.37
N ASN A 105 10.39 21.87 27.69
CA ASN A 105 10.34 20.64 28.50
C ASN A 105 9.19 19.67 28.14
N ARG A 106 8.19 20.10 27.36
CA ARG A 106 7.09 19.23 26.91
C ARG A 106 7.53 18.19 25.89
N LEU A 107 8.72 18.34 25.29
CA LEU A 107 9.26 17.39 24.32
C LEU A 107 9.60 16.04 24.94
N CYS A 108 10.32 16.02 26.06
CA CYS A 108 10.72 14.78 26.74
C CYS A 108 10.93 14.92 28.25
N GLY A 109 10.34 15.95 28.88
CA GLY A 109 10.60 16.31 30.28
C GLY A 109 11.78 17.27 30.42
N ASP A 110 12.18 17.54 31.67
CA ASP A 110 13.40 18.31 31.96
C ASP A 110 14.56 17.36 32.28
N PRO A 111 15.50 17.12 31.36
CA PRO A 111 16.66 16.28 31.62
C PRO A 111 17.72 16.98 32.50
N ALA A 112 17.71 18.30 32.58
CA ALA A 112 18.80 19.07 33.17
C ALA A 112 18.28 20.26 33.98
N GLU A 113 17.69 19.98 35.13
CA GLU A 113 17.14 20.99 36.04
C GLU A 113 18.16 22.11 36.34
N ASN A 114 17.67 23.35 36.33
CA ASN A 114 18.42 24.58 36.57
C ASN A 114 19.55 24.87 35.56
N GLN A 115 19.52 24.22 34.39
CA GLN A 115 20.45 24.50 33.30
C GLN A 115 19.70 24.84 32.02
N VAL A 116 20.25 25.80 31.26
CA VAL A 116 19.73 26.13 29.93
C VAL A 116 19.98 24.97 29.00
N LYS A 117 18.90 24.43 28.45
CA LYS A 117 18.96 23.31 27.52
C LYS A 117 19.01 23.79 26.08
N ARG A 118 19.39 22.88 25.19
CA ARG A 118 19.38 23.11 23.75
C ARG A 118 18.74 21.92 23.06
N LEU A 119 17.83 22.22 22.15
CA LEU A 119 17.31 21.24 21.20
C LEU A 119 18.25 21.18 20.00
N SER A 120 18.63 19.98 19.58
CA SER A 120 19.36 19.72 18.34
C SER A 120 18.59 18.71 17.52
N ILE A 121 18.07 19.12 16.36
CA ILE A 121 17.30 18.27 15.46
C ILE A 121 18.12 18.01 14.20
N ARG A 122 18.20 16.75 13.81
CA ARG A 122 18.68 16.30 12.51
C ARG A 122 17.49 15.71 11.75
N TYR A 123 17.26 16.22 10.55
CA TYR A 123 16.14 15.81 9.72
C TYR A 123 16.56 15.81 8.27
N HIS A 124 15.82 15.10 7.44
CA HIS A 124 15.94 15.21 6.00
C HIS A 124 14.56 15.41 5.38
N CYS A 125 14.57 15.98 4.20
CA CYS A 125 13.45 15.95 3.29
C CYS A 125 13.64 14.71 2.41
N SER A 126 12.57 14.00 2.07
CA SER A 126 12.61 12.63 1.51
C SER A 126 13.80 12.27 0.59
N ASN A 127 14.14 13.12 -0.39
CA ASN A 127 15.26 12.87 -1.33
C ASN A 127 16.41 13.88 -1.19
N GLU A 128 16.50 14.59 -0.08
CA GLU A 128 17.51 15.61 0.20
C GLU A 128 18.51 15.17 1.28
N ALA A 129 19.64 15.86 1.35
CA ALA A 129 20.64 15.61 2.38
C ALA A 129 20.13 16.01 3.77
N SER A 130 20.57 15.28 4.80
CA SER A 130 20.30 15.61 6.20
C SER A 130 20.73 17.02 6.56
N GLN A 131 19.81 17.76 7.18
CA GLN A 131 20.01 19.09 7.74
C GLN A 131 20.03 19.02 9.26
N ARG A 132 20.63 20.03 9.89
CA ARG A 132 20.65 20.16 11.35
C ARG A 132 20.26 21.56 11.77
N VAL A 133 19.30 21.65 12.69
CA VAL A 133 18.88 22.90 13.34
C VAL A 133 19.05 22.79 14.84
N ARG A 134 19.25 23.93 15.49
CA ARG A 134 19.42 24.03 16.93
C ARG A 134 18.64 25.24 17.44
N ALA A 135 18.11 25.12 18.64
CA ALA A 135 17.41 26.18 19.35
C ALA A 135 17.69 26.06 20.85
N MET A 136 17.90 27.19 21.52
CA MET A 136 18.00 27.21 22.98
C MET A 136 16.64 26.97 23.61
N GLU A 137 16.63 26.67 24.90
CA GLU A 137 15.39 26.54 25.67
C GLU A 137 14.47 27.76 25.51
N GLU A 138 13.17 27.52 25.34
CA GLU A 138 12.12 28.50 25.01
C GLU A 138 12.27 29.21 23.65
N GLU A 139 13.29 28.86 22.85
CA GLU A 139 13.46 29.40 21.51
C GLU A 139 12.60 28.64 20.50
N THR A 140 12.08 29.39 19.53
CA THR A 140 11.30 28.86 18.43
C THR A 140 12.20 28.35 17.31
N VAL A 141 12.06 27.07 16.95
CA VAL A 141 12.74 26.47 15.79
C VAL A 141 11.76 26.23 14.65
N SER A 142 12.20 26.53 13.42
CA SER A 142 11.43 26.27 12.21
C SER A 142 12.14 25.21 11.36
N LEU A 143 11.37 24.24 10.88
CA LEU A 143 11.81 23.20 9.96
C LEU A 143 10.98 23.34 8.70
N SER A 144 11.63 23.23 7.54
CA SER A 144 10.96 23.36 6.25
C SER A 144 11.68 22.55 5.18
N CYS A 145 10.91 21.78 4.43
CA CYS A 145 11.29 21.20 3.15
C CYS A 145 10.75 22.06 2.01
N ARG A 146 11.48 22.11 0.89
CA ARG A 146 11.20 23.03 -0.21
C ARG A 146 10.39 22.39 -1.33
#